data_AF-D9SQG7-F1
#
_entry.id   AF-D9SQG7-F1
#
_cell.length_a   1.000
_cell.length_b   1.000
_cell.length_c   1.000
_cell.angle_alpha   90.00
_cell.angle_beta   90.00
_cell.angle_gamma   90.00
#
_symmetry.space_group_name_H-M   'P 1'
#
loop_
_entity.id
_entity.type
_entity.pdbx_description
1 polymer ?
#
loop_
_entity_poly.entity_id
_entity_poly.type
_entity_poly.pdbx_seq_one_letter_code
_entity_poly.pdbx_strand_id
1 'polypeptide(L)'
;MNKLVSKITDSELEVMRVLWKAGNELPIAEIRRVLEEMSNWDTSTIKTLLRRLCEKGVVSVNKREVFYYSPLVSETEYNEYVTQSLIDRLYYGSAKKLVASLLGSKKLRDSDIEELRTLFKVGNEDE
;
A
#
# COMPACT_ATOMS: atom_id res chain seq x y z
N MET A 1 14.72 -0.43 -5.03
CA MET A 1 13.43 -0.86 -4.46
C MET A 1 13.57 -1.06 -2.96
N ASN A 2 12.72 -0.41 -2.17
CA ASN A 2 12.76 -0.48 -0.72
C ASN A 2 12.48 -1.92 -0.26
N LYS A 3 13.40 -2.59 0.45
CA LYS A 3 13.19 -4.00 0.85
C LYS A 3 12.11 -4.15 1.92
N LEU A 4 11.71 -3.04 2.56
CA LEU A 4 10.76 -3.04 3.68
C LEU A 4 9.32 -3.29 3.22
N VAL A 5 8.90 -2.71 2.09
CA VAL A 5 7.57 -2.92 1.51
C VAL A 5 7.27 -4.39 1.24
N SER A 6 8.28 -5.18 0.85
CA SER A 6 8.14 -6.62 0.60
C SER A 6 7.76 -7.46 1.81
N LYS A 7 7.93 -6.91 3.02
CA LYS A 7 7.71 -7.64 4.28
C LYS A 7 6.31 -7.45 4.84
N ILE A 8 5.51 -6.53 4.28
CA ILE A 8 4.16 -6.23 4.77
C ILE A 8 3.23 -7.35 4.32
N THR A 9 2.54 -7.99 5.28
CA THR A 9 1.52 -9.01 4.97
C THR A 9 0.15 -8.36 4.75
N ASP A 10 -0.81 -9.11 4.20
CA ASP A 10 -2.17 -8.60 3.96
C ASP A 10 -2.84 -8.09 5.25
N SER A 11 -2.68 -8.79 6.37
CA SER A 11 -3.24 -8.31 7.66
C SER A 11 -2.52 -7.06 8.18
N GLU A 12 -1.22 -6.93 7.95
CA GLU A 12 -0.44 -5.75 8.34
C GLU A 12 -0.75 -4.56 7.43
N LEU A 13 -1.10 -4.81 6.16
CA LEU A 13 -1.50 -3.78 5.20
C LEU A 13 -2.72 -3.00 5.68
N GLU A 14 -3.69 -3.65 6.33
CA GLU A 14 -4.84 -2.94 6.90
C GLU A 14 -4.43 -1.92 7.97
N VAL A 15 -3.44 -2.26 8.81
CA VAL A 15 -2.87 -1.31 9.78
C VAL A 15 -2.18 -0.15 9.07
N MET A 16 -1.42 -0.45 8.01
CA MET A 16 -0.74 0.57 7.21
C MET A 16 -1.72 1.53 6.53
N ARG A 17 -2.84 1.03 6.00
CA ARG A 17 -3.90 1.87 5.40
C ARG A 17 -4.48 2.86 6.41
N VAL A 18 -4.69 2.44 7.67
CA VAL A 18 -5.14 3.35 8.73
C VAL A 18 -4.12 4.45 8.99
N LEU A 19 -2.84 4.09 9.06
CA LEU A 19 -1.75 5.05 9.28
C LEU A 19 -1.56 6.01 8.09
N TRP A 20 -1.62 5.53 6.85
CA TRP A 20 -1.52 6.35 5.65
C TRP A 20 -2.71 7.31 5.51
N LYS A 21 -3.93 6.82 5.77
CA LYS A 21 -5.14 7.64 5.70
C LYS A 21 -5.14 8.79 6.71
N ALA A 22 -4.53 8.60 7.88
CA ALA A 22 -4.41 9.66 8.87
C ALA A 22 -3.44 10.77 8.45
N GLY A 23 -2.36 10.42 7.74
CA GLY A 23 -1.34 11.38 7.28
C GLY A 23 -0.43 11.94 8.38
N ASN A 24 -0.64 11.55 9.64
CA ASN A 24 0.16 11.93 10.80
C ASN A 24 0.33 10.75 11.77
N GLU A 25 1.12 10.94 12.83
CA GLU A 25 1.26 9.92 13.88
C GLU A 25 -0.06 9.66 14.61
N LEU A 26 -0.38 8.38 14.85
CA LEU A 26 -1.62 7.98 15.54
C LEU A 26 -1.33 7.33 16.90
N PRO A 27 -2.07 7.67 17.96
CA PRO A 27 -2.01 6.95 19.21
C PRO A 27 -2.63 5.57 19.08
N ILE A 28 -2.16 4.61 19.89
CA ILE A 28 -2.64 3.22 19.86
C ILE A 28 -4.16 3.07 20.00
N ALA A 29 -4.82 3.95 20.76
CA ALA A 29 -6.26 3.91 20.98
C ALA A 29 -7.04 4.21 19.70
N GLU A 30 -6.56 5.15 18.89
CA GLU A 30 -7.21 5.54 17.64
C GLU A 30 -7.07 4.43 16.59
N ILE A 31 -5.85 3.88 16.44
CA ILE A 31 -5.59 2.75 15.55
C ILE A 31 -6.50 1.57 15.90
N ARG A 32 -6.64 1.28 17.20
CA ARG A 32 -7.52 0.21 17.67
C ARG A 32 -8.98 0.47 17.33
N ARG A 33 -9.50 1.66 17.63
CA ARG A 33 -10.88 2.03 17.35
C ARG A 33 -11.23 1.79 15.88
N VAL A 34 -10.40 2.31 14.97
CA VAL A 34 -10.62 2.17 13.53
C VAL A 34 -10.55 0.71 13.08
N LEU A 35 -9.58 -0.06 13.57
CA LEU A 35 -9.43 -1.47 13.18
C LEU A 35 -10.50 -2.38 13.79
N GLU A 36 -10.96 -2.11 15.01
CA GLU A 36 -12.07 -2.83 15.67
C GLU A 36 -13.41 -2.57 14.94
N GLU A 37 -13.57 -1.42 14.27
CA GLU A 37 -14.74 -1.12 13.43
C GLU A 37 -14.66 -1.77 12.03
N MET A 38 -13.46 -1.88 11.46
CA MET A 38 -13.24 -2.41 10.11
C MET A 38 -12.99 -3.92 10.06
N SER A 39 -12.70 -4.56 11.21
CA SER A 39 -12.30 -5.96 11.29
C SER A 39 -12.81 -6.61 12.58
N ASN A 40 -12.83 -7.94 12.62
CA ASN A 40 -13.16 -8.71 13.83
C ASN A 40 -11.95 -8.96 14.74
N TRP A 41 -10.88 -8.16 14.63
CA TRP A 41 -9.66 -8.37 15.42
C TRP A 41 -9.81 -7.84 16.83
N ASP A 42 -9.40 -8.66 17.79
CA ASP A 42 -9.27 -8.22 19.17
C ASP A 42 -8.04 -7.30 19.35
N THR A 43 -8.01 -6.62 20.51
CA THR A 43 -6.93 -5.72 20.91
C THR A 43 -5.54 -6.37 20.91
N SER A 44 -5.43 -7.64 21.29
CA SER A 44 -4.15 -8.36 21.34
C SER A 44 -3.61 -8.64 19.94
N THR A 45 -4.50 -8.94 18.99
CA THR A 45 -4.18 -9.10 17.57
C THR A 45 -3.65 -7.79 16.98
N ILE A 46 -4.33 -6.67 17.22
CA ILE A 46 -3.89 -5.34 16.73
C ILE A 46 -2.51 -4.96 17.30
N LYS A 47 -2.29 -5.17 18.60
CA LYS A 47 -0.98 -4.95 19.23
C LYS A 47 0.11 -5.82 18.61
N THR A 48 -0.22 -7.07 18.29
CA THR A 48 0.73 -8.01 17.66
C THR A 48 1.10 -7.55 16.25
N LEU A 49 0.14 -7.10 15.44
CA LEU A 49 0.40 -6.56 14.10
C LEU A 49 1.27 -5.31 14.15
N LEU A 50 0.96 -4.35 15.03
CA LEU A 50 1.78 -3.15 15.24
C LEU A 50 3.21 -3.48 15.66
N ARG A 51 3.38 -4.43 16.60
CA ARG A 51 4.70 -4.88 17.02
C ARG A 51 5.49 -5.48 15.86
N ARG A 52 4.88 -6.35 15.05
CA ARG A 52 5.53 -6.97 13.88
C ARG A 52 5.93 -5.93 12.83
N LEU A 53 5.08 -4.94 12.58
CA LEU A 53 5.38 -3.82 11.69
C LEU A 53 6.58 -2.99 12.19
N CYS A 54 6.68 -2.77 13.50
CA CYS A 54 7.84 -2.11 14.13
C CYS A 54 9.11 -2.97 14.00
N GLU A 55 9.02 -4.28 14.30
CA GLU A 55 10.15 -5.22 14.16
C GLU A 55 10.65 -5.31 12.71
N LYS A 56 9.74 -5.15 11.73
CA LYS A 56 10.08 -5.10 10.30
C LYS A 56 10.69 -3.77 9.86
N GLY A 57 10.63 -2.71 10.69
CA GLY A 57 11.09 -1.37 10.36
C GLY A 57 10.18 -0.60 9.39
N VAL A 58 8.93 -1.05 9.23
CA VAL A 58 7.94 -0.41 8.34
C VAL A 58 7.17 0.70 9.07
N VAL A 59 7.06 0.58 10.39
CA VAL A 59 6.39 1.55 11.27
C VAL A 59 7.36 1.93 12.38
N SER A 60 7.40 3.20 12.74
CA SER A 60 8.09 3.67 13.95
C SER A 60 7.09 3.77 15.10
N VAL A 61 7.60 3.62 16.32
CA VAL A 61 6.84 3.82 17.54
C VAL A 61 7.54 4.85 18.42
N ASN A 62 6.79 5.86 18.86
CA ASN A 62 7.25 6.87 19.80
C ASN A 62 6.46 6.73 21.11
N LYS A 63 7.17 6.52 22.22
CA LYS A 63 6.55 6.44 23.55
C LYS A 63 6.48 7.82 24.17
N ARG A 64 5.26 8.32 24.38
CA ARG A 64 4.95 9.52 25.19
C ARG A 64 4.23 9.05 26.45
N GLU A 65 3.12 9.68 26.82
CA GLU A 65 2.17 9.14 27.80
C GLU A 65 1.55 7.83 27.29
N VAL A 66 1.29 7.76 25.98
CA VAL A 66 0.88 6.56 25.25
C VAL A 66 1.81 6.33 24.05
N PHE A 67 1.69 5.16 23.42
CA PHE A 67 2.42 4.85 22.19
C PHE A 67 1.75 5.49 20.98
N TYR A 68 2.56 6.22 20.20
CA TYR A 68 2.22 6.77 18.90
C TYR A 68 2.96 6.01 17.80
N TYR A 69 2.30 5.80 16.68
CA TYR A 69 2.84 5.06 15.55
C TYR A 69 2.82 5.91 14.30
N SER A 70 3.89 5.82 13.50
CA SER A 70 4.01 6.53 12.22
C SER A 70 4.52 5.57 11.14
N PRO A 71 3.98 5.63 9.92
CA PRO A 71 4.51 4.84 8.82
C PRO A 71 5.89 5.38 8.42
N LEU A 72 6.86 4.47 8.22
CA LEU A 72 8.19 4.78 7.68
C LEU A 72 8.30 4.53 6.18
N VAL A 73 7.23 3.99 5.60
CA VAL A 73 7.08 3.66 4.20
C VAL A 73 5.79 4.32 3.73
N SER A 74 5.81 4.97 2.58
CA SER A 74 4.63 5.60 1.99
C SER A 74 3.72 4.59 1.28
N GLU A 75 2.44 4.94 1.14
CA GLU A 75 1.48 4.14 0.36
C GLU A 75 1.91 4.04 -1.10
N THR A 76 2.47 5.12 -1.66
CA THR A 76 3.00 5.15 -3.03
C THR A 76 4.14 4.16 -3.22
N GLU A 77 5.15 4.16 -2.34
CA GLU A 77 6.26 3.19 -2.41
C GLU A 77 5.77 1.73 -2.33
N TYR A 78 4.76 1.48 -1.48
CA TYR A 78 4.17 0.14 -1.37
C TYR A 78 3.45 -0.26 -2.66
N ASN A 79 2.62 0.64 -3.21
CA ASN A 79 1.85 0.39 -4.42
C ASN A 79 2.75 0.19 -5.64
N GLU A 80 3.82 0.98 -5.78
CA GLU A 80 4.83 0.81 -6.83
C GLU A 80 5.49 -0.57 -6.75
N TYR A 81 5.90 -0.99 -5.54
CA TYR A 81 6.52 -2.29 -5.34
C TYR A 81 5.56 -3.44 -5.66
N VAL A 82 4.32 -3.40 -5.16
CA VAL A 82 3.32 -4.45 -5.42
C VAL A 82 3.01 -4.51 -6.91
N THR A 83 2.89 -3.36 -7.58
CA THR A 83 2.64 -3.29 -9.03
C THR A 83 3.80 -3.89 -9.83
N GLN A 84 5.04 -3.52 -9.51
CA GLN A 84 6.20 -4.07 -10.20
C GLN A 84 6.32 -5.59 -9.96
N SER A 85 6.13 -6.05 -8.73
CA SER A 85 6.13 -7.48 -8.38
C SER A 85 5.05 -8.27 -9.13
N LEU A 86 3.86 -7.68 -9.30
CA LEU A 86 2.79 -8.27 -10.11
C LEU A 86 3.18 -8.39 -11.58
N ILE A 87 3.76 -7.34 -12.16
CA ILE A 87 4.22 -7.30 -13.56
C ILE A 87 5.31 -8.36 -13.77
N ASP A 88 6.28 -8.43 -12.87
CA ASP A 88 7.38 -9.39 -12.94
C ASP A 88 6.86 -10.83 -12.88
N ARG A 89 5.94 -11.11 -11.95
CA ARG A 89 5.43 -12.47 -11.69
C ARG A 89 4.46 -12.97 -12.75
N LEU A 90 3.54 -12.13 -13.24
CA LEU A 90 2.46 -12.57 -14.14
C LEU A 90 2.75 -12.29 -15.61
N TYR A 91 3.55 -11.26 -15.88
CA TYR A 91 3.80 -10.77 -17.24
C TYR A 91 5.28 -10.78 -17.61
N TYR A 92 6.11 -11.47 -16.83
CA TYR A 92 7.55 -11.63 -17.06
C TYR A 92 8.27 -10.28 -17.24
N GLY A 93 7.91 -9.30 -16.41
CA GLY A 93 8.50 -7.96 -16.43
C GLY A 93 7.93 -7.02 -17.52
N SER A 94 6.96 -7.47 -18.30
CA SER A 94 6.42 -6.68 -19.41
C SER A 94 5.15 -5.92 -19.04
N ALA A 95 5.29 -4.64 -18.69
CA ALA A 95 4.16 -3.71 -18.51
C ALA A 95 3.27 -3.65 -19.77
N LYS A 96 3.87 -3.71 -20.97
CA LYS A 96 3.14 -3.77 -22.25
C LYS A 96 2.17 -4.98 -22.31
N LYS A 97 2.60 -6.16 -21.84
CA LYS A 97 1.74 -7.35 -21.81
C LYS A 97 0.59 -7.21 -20.81
N LEU A 98 0.84 -6.59 -19.66
CA LEU A 98 -0.22 -6.25 -18.69
C LEU A 98 -1.28 -5.36 -19.35
N VAL A 99 -0.87 -4.26 -19.99
CA VAL A 99 -1.79 -3.33 -20.66
C VAL A 99 -2.57 -4.03 -21.77
N ALA A 100 -1.89 -4.82 -22.62
CA ALA A 100 -2.55 -5.59 -23.68
C ALA A 100 -3.59 -6.58 -23.11
N SER A 101 -3.30 -7.24 -21.99
CA SER A 101 -4.24 -8.14 -21.30
C SER A 101 -5.45 -7.41 -20.75
N LEU A 102 -5.27 -6.20 -20.20
CA LEU A 102 -6.36 -5.38 -19.69
C LEU A 102 -7.30 -4.94 -20.83
N LEU A 103 -6.72 -4.48 -21.94
CA LEU A 103 -7.46 -4.10 -23.15
C LEU A 103 -8.23 -5.30 -23.75
N GLY A 104 -7.61 -6.48 -23.82
CA GLY A 104 -8.24 -7.69 -24.33
C GLY A 104 -9.37 -8.24 -23.44
N SER A 105 -9.35 -7.93 -22.14
CA SER A 105 -10.33 -8.45 -21.16
C SER A 105 -11.66 -7.68 -21.11
N LYS A 106 -11.85 -6.63 -21.93
CA LYS A 106 -13.01 -5.71 -21.90
C LYS A 106 -13.29 -5.08 -20.52
N LYS A 107 -12.28 -5.06 -19.63
CA LYS A 107 -12.38 -4.41 -18.32
C LYS A 107 -12.25 -2.89 -18.39
N LEU A 108 -11.86 -2.36 -19.55
CA LEU A 108 -11.75 -0.93 -19.84
C LEU A 108 -12.86 -0.54 -20.81
N ARG A 109 -13.54 0.56 -20.52
CA ARG A 109 -14.48 1.23 -21.42
C ARG A 109 -13.70 2.09 -22.40
N ASP A 110 -14.33 2.50 -23.50
CA ASP A 110 -13.69 3.38 -24.49
C ASP A 110 -13.19 4.70 -23.89
N SER A 111 -13.91 5.24 -22.89
CA SER A 111 -13.46 6.41 -22.12
C SER A 111 -12.15 6.17 -21.38
N ASP A 112 -12.00 4.98 -20.78
CA ASP A 112 -10.83 4.61 -20.00
C ASP A 112 -9.61 4.42 -20.94
N ILE A 113 -9.85 3.92 -22.17
CA ILE A 113 -8.81 3.80 -23.21
C ILE A 113 -8.32 5.17 -23.69
N GLU A 114 -9.22 6.14 -23.86
CA GLU A 114 -8.86 7.47 -24.32
C GLU A 114 -8.09 8.27 -23.25
N GLU A 115 -8.47 8.11 -21.99
CA GLU A 115 -7.71 8.66 -20.86
C GLU A 115 -6.30 8.06 -20.79
N LEU A 116 -6.17 6.74 -20.94
CA LEU A 116 -4.86 6.07 -21.01
C LEU A 116 -4.00 6.57 -22.18
N ARG A 117 -4.59 6.80 -23.37
CA ARG A 117 -3.86 7.39 -24.52
C ARG A 117 -3.31 8.79 -24.20
N THR A 118 -4.07 9.57 -23.42
CA THR A 118 -3.66 10.92 -23.02
C THR A 118 -2.51 10.85 -22.02
N LEU A 119 -2.58 9.94 -21.04
CA LEU A 119 -1.49 9.70 -20.08
C LEU A 119 -0.18 9.29 -20.77
N PHE A 120 -0.23 8.44 -21.80
CA PHE A 120 0.97 8.06 -22.55
C PHE A 120 1.59 9.19 -23.39
N LYS A 121 0.81 10.19 -23.81
CA LYS A 121 1.33 11.33 -24.58
C LYS A 121 2.09 12.32 -23.70
N VAL A 122 1.67 12.49 -22.45
CA VAL A 122 2.32 13.40 -21.48
C VAL A 122 3.70 12.88 -21.07
N GLY A 123 3.90 11.56 -21.00
CA GLY A 123 5.19 10.96 -20.66
C GLY A 123 6.30 11.07 -21.71
N ASN A 124 6.05 11.68 -22.87
CA ASN A 124 7.04 11.92 -23.93
C ASN A 124 7.61 13.35 -23.94
N GLU A 125 7.20 14.24 -23.02
CA GLU A 125 7.68 15.62 -22.98
C GLU A 125 8.88 15.85 -22.04
N ASP A 126 9.31 14.82 -21.28
CA ASP A 126 10.43 14.87 -20.33
C ASP A 126 11.66 14.01 -20.76
N GLU A 127 11.90 13.84 -22.07
CA GLU A 127 13.21 13.36 -22.59
C GLU A 127 14.13 14.50 -23.03
#